data_AF-A0A957F452-F1
#
_entry.id   AF-A0A957F452-F1
#
_cell.length_a   1.000
_cell.length_b   1.000
_cell.length_c   1.000
_cell.angle_alpha   90.00
_cell.angle_beta   90.00
_cell.angle_gamma   90.00
#
_symmetry.space_group_name_H-M   'P 1'
#
loop_
_entity.id
_entity.type
_entity.pdbx_description
1 polymer ?
#
loop_
_entity_poly.entity_id
_entity_poly.type
_entity_poly.pdbx_seq_one_letter_code
_entity_poly.pdbx_strand_id
1 'polypeptide(L)'
;VPVIAETGTLAQGETPIIIQWDYNALAARDSLAGNPAVEVVVPASGVFAGVYVQAISAYAPHPNAAKLWMEFIYSDEGQLIWLKGYCHPIRFNDMVARGVVPQELLDKLPTPELYAEAVFPTLDQLTAARELITTQWDSIVGADVK
;
A
#
# COMPACT_ATOMS: atom_id res chain seq x y z
N VAL A 1 -22.44 1.94 16.00
CA VAL A 1 -21.36 2.94 15.93
C VAL A 1 -20.45 2.50 14.79
N PRO A 2 -20.03 3.38 13.87
CA PRO A 2 -19.04 3.02 12.85
C PRO A 2 -17.77 2.52 13.55
N VAL A 3 -17.20 1.41 13.08
CA VAL A 3 -15.92 0.88 13.59
C VAL A 3 -14.86 1.08 12.52
N ILE A 4 -13.64 1.42 12.92
CA ILE A 4 -12.52 1.57 12.00
C ILE A 4 -12.17 0.19 11.44
N ALA A 5 -12.02 0.10 10.12
CA ALA A 5 -11.63 -1.13 9.44
C ALA A 5 -10.14 -1.42 9.63
N GLU A 6 -9.83 -2.39 10.50
CA GLU A 6 -8.47 -2.85 10.79
C GLU A 6 -8.39 -4.39 10.72
N THR A 7 -7.18 -4.93 10.75
CA THR A 7 -6.99 -6.40 10.79
C THR A 7 -7.68 -7.04 11.99
N GLY A 8 -7.71 -6.36 13.14
CA GLY A 8 -8.38 -6.85 14.36
C GLY A 8 -9.90 -6.93 14.24
N THR A 9 -10.54 -5.90 13.67
CA THR A 9 -11.99 -5.84 13.48
C THR A 9 -12.44 -6.77 12.35
N LEU A 10 -11.59 -7.00 11.35
CA LEU A 10 -11.77 -8.06 10.36
C LEU A 10 -11.73 -9.44 11.03
N ALA A 11 -10.75 -9.69 11.91
CA ALA A 11 -10.62 -10.97 12.61
C ALA A 11 -11.85 -11.33 13.46
N GLN A 12 -12.47 -10.31 14.06
CA GLN A 12 -13.67 -10.43 14.87
C GLN A 12 -14.97 -10.50 14.05
N GLY A 13 -14.89 -10.26 12.73
CA GLY A 13 -16.04 -10.23 11.83
C GLY A 13 -16.86 -8.93 11.89
N GLU A 14 -16.40 -7.92 12.63
CA GLU A 14 -17.09 -6.63 12.76
C GLU A 14 -17.00 -5.80 11.47
N THR A 15 -15.88 -5.92 10.75
CA THR A 15 -15.65 -5.29 9.44
C THR A 15 -15.36 -6.37 8.39
N PRO A 16 -16.39 -7.06 7.86
CA PRO A 16 -16.20 -8.22 6.99
C PRO A 16 -15.65 -7.87 5.60
N ILE A 17 -15.76 -6.60 5.19
CA ILE A 17 -15.19 -6.07 3.97
C ILE A 17 -14.36 -4.85 4.34
N ILE A 18 -13.10 -4.83 3.90
CA ILE A 18 -12.16 -3.74 4.12
C ILE A 18 -11.58 -3.28 2.79
N ILE A 19 -11.35 -1.97 2.64
CA ILE A 19 -10.66 -1.40 1.49
C ILE A 19 -9.28 -0.95 1.97
N GLN A 20 -8.22 -1.56 1.40
CA GLN A 20 -6.84 -1.26 1.75
C GLN A 20 -5.95 -1.36 0.52
N TRP A 21 -4.71 -0.86 0.65
CA TRP A 21 -3.64 -1.21 -0.28
C TRP A 21 -3.43 -2.73 -0.29
N ASP A 22 -3.14 -3.27 -1.46
CA ASP A 22 -2.93 -4.70 -1.69
C ASP A 22 -1.88 -5.30 -0.73
N TYR A 23 -0.75 -4.61 -0.54
CA TYR A 23 0.32 -5.09 0.33
C TYR A 23 -0.13 -5.21 1.79
N ASN A 24 -0.93 -4.26 2.28
CA ASN A 24 -1.50 -4.31 3.63
C ASN A 24 -2.53 -5.44 3.74
N ALA A 25 -3.39 -5.61 2.72
CA ALA A 25 -4.40 -6.65 2.70
C ALA A 25 -3.78 -8.06 2.68
N LEU A 26 -2.72 -8.26 1.89
CA LEU A 26 -1.96 -9.52 1.81
C LEU A 26 -1.25 -9.81 3.14
N ALA A 27 -0.59 -8.81 3.73
CA ALA A 27 0.04 -8.94 5.04
C ALA A 27 -0.99 -9.26 6.14
N ALA A 28 -2.15 -8.59 6.11
CA ALA A 28 -3.24 -8.84 7.05
C ALA A 28 -3.77 -10.29 6.92
N ARG A 29 -4.07 -10.75 5.69
CA ARG A 29 -4.49 -12.13 5.41
C ARG A 29 -3.51 -13.14 6.00
N ASP A 30 -2.21 -12.95 5.76
CA ASP A 30 -1.18 -13.86 6.23
C ASP A 30 -1.05 -13.85 7.76
N SER A 31 -1.17 -12.68 8.39
CA SER A 31 -1.14 -12.54 9.85
C SER A 31 -2.29 -13.26 10.57
N LEU A 32 -3.42 -13.41 9.89
CA LEU A 32 -4.60 -14.12 10.42
C LEU A 32 -4.46 -15.64 10.33
N ALA A 33 -3.45 -16.16 9.63
CA ALA A 33 -3.17 -17.59 9.51
C ALA A 33 -4.40 -18.43 9.09
N GLY A 34 -5.26 -17.86 8.25
CA GLY A 34 -6.49 -18.49 7.75
C GLY A 34 -7.67 -18.49 8.73
N ASN A 35 -7.59 -17.77 9.85
CA ASN A 35 -8.68 -17.63 10.81
C ASN A 35 -8.95 -16.16 11.19
N PRO A 36 -10.00 -15.52 10.64
CA PRO A 36 -10.93 -16.06 9.65
C PRO A 36 -10.27 -16.23 8.27
N ALA A 37 -10.93 -17.01 7.40
CA ALA A 37 -10.51 -17.09 6.00
C ALA A 37 -10.75 -15.71 5.35
N VAL A 38 -9.71 -15.19 4.69
CA VAL A 38 -9.73 -13.88 4.04
C VAL A 38 -9.35 -14.03 2.57
N GLU A 39 -10.18 -13.47 1.71
CA GLU A 39 -9.90 -13.30 0.29
C GLU A 39 -9.46 -11.87 0.01
N VAL A 40 -8.40 -11.71 -0.78
CA VAL A 40 -7.93 -10.40 -1.24
C VAL A 40 -8.31 -10.26 -2.70
N VAL A 41 -9.12 -9.25 -3.01
CA VAL A 41 -9.65 -9.02 -4.36
C VAL A 41 -9.23 -7.63 -4.84
N VAL A 42 -8.67 -7.57 -6.05
CA VAL A 42 -8.47 -6.31 -6.77
C VAL A 42 -9.72 -6.05 -7.62
N PRO A 43 -10.43 -4.92 -7.44
CA PRO A 43 -11.67 -4.65 -8.17
C PRO A 43 -11.45 -4.51 -9.68
N ALA A 44 -12.20 -5.28 -10.48
CA ALA A 44 -12.13 -5.22 -11.94
C ALA A 44 -12.70 -3.93 -12.55
N SER A 45 -13.49 -3.16 -11.79
CA SER A 45 -14.06 -1.88 -12.25
C SER A 45 -13.06 -0.73 -12.25
N GLY A 46 -11.88 -0.91 -11.66
CA GLY A 46 -10.82 0.08 -11.66
C GLY A 46 -9.78 -0.20 -10.59
N VAL A 47 -8.51 -0.18 -11.00
CA VAL A 47 -7.36 -0.38 -10.12
C VAL A 47 -6.72 0.98 -9.85
N PHE A 48 -6.83 1.46 -8.62
CA PHE A 48 -6.23 2.71 -8.21
C PHE A 48 -4.84 2.46 -7.62
N ALA A 49 -3.82 3.13 -8.17
CA ALA A 49 -2.46 3.05 -7.64
C ALA A 49 -1.98 4.40 -7.11
N GLY A 50 -1.12 4.32 -6.11
CA GLY A 50 -0.48 5.46 -5.48
C GLY A 50 0.98 5.19 -5.20
N VAL A 51 1.74 6.25 -4.96
CA VAL A 51 3.14 6.18 -4.54
C VAL A 51 3.30 6.78 -3.16
N TYR A 52 4.12 6.16 -2.33
CA TYR A 52 4.62 6.77 -1.11
C TYR A 52 5.89 7.54 -1.42
N VAL A 53 5.88 8.84 -1.11
CA VAL A 53 7.03 9.72 -1.33
C VAL A 53 7.72 9.96 0.00
N GLN A 54 9.05 9.81 0.02
CA GLN A 54 9.89 10.09 1.17
C GLN A 54 10.75 11.32 0.90
N ALA A 55 10.90 12.17 1.92
CA ALA A 55 11.74 13.35 1.87
C ALA A 55 12.51 13.50 3.18
N ILE A 56 13.72 14.06 3.09
CA ILE A 56 14.50 14.41 4.28
C ILE A 56 14.11 15.81 4.70
N SER A 57 13.65 15.96 5.95
CA SER A 57 13.34 17.28 6.51
C SER A 57 14.57 18.19 6.46
N ALA A 58 14.37 19.44 6.03
CA ALA A 58 15.40 20.48 6.07
C ALA A 58 15.91 20.76 7.51
N TYR A 59 15.14 20.36 8.51
CA TYR A 59 15.45 20.52 9.94
C TYR A 59 15.79 19.21 10.63
N ALA A 60 16.11 18.14 9.87
CA ALA A 60 16.43 16.84 10.45
C ALA A 60 17.63 16.99 11.42
N PRO A 61 17.52 16.52 12.69
CA PRO A 61 18.63 16.56 13.64
C PRO A 61 19.78 15.63 13.24
N HIS A 62 19.49 14.63 12.40
CA HIS A 62 20.45 13.65 11.89
C HIS A 62 20.35 13.52 10.35
N PRO A 63 20.69 14.56 9.58
CA PRO A 63 20.43 14.59 8.14
C PRO A 63 21.28 13.57 7.38
N ASN A 64 22.50 13.26 7.85
CA ASN A 64 23.36 12.26 7.21
C ASN A 64 22.86 10.83 7.47
N ALA A 65 22.31 10.56 8.67
CA ALA A 65 21.66 9.28 8.94
C ALA A 65 20.41 9.10 8.06
N ALA A 66 19.61 10.17 7.89
CA ALA A 66 18.47 10.15 6.99
C ALA A 66 18.89 9.91 5.52
N LYS A 67 19.98 10.52 5.05
CA LYS A 67 20.54 10.27 3.70
C LYS A 67 20.99 8.82 3.55
N LEU A 68 21.71 8.29 4.54
CA LEU A 68 22.14 6.89 4.53
C LEU A 68 20.94 5.93 4.52
N TRP A 69 19.89 6.24 5.28
CA TRP A 69 18.65 5.48 5.27
C TRP A 69 17.98 5.50 3.89
N MET A 70 17.89 6.67 3.25
CA MET A 70 17.38 6.80 1.88
C MET A 70 18.19 5.95 0.90
N GLU A 71 19.53 5.99 0.97
CA GLU A 71 20.39 5.15 0.14
C GLU A 71 20.12 3.65 0.37
N PHE A 72 20.02 3.24 1.63
CA PHE A 72 19.75 1.85 2.00
C PHE A 72 18.40 1.35 1.46
N ILE A 73 17.32 2.09 1.68
CA ILE A 73 15.98 1.63 1.25
C ILE A 73 15.83 1.57 -0.27
N TYR A 74 16.65 2.30 -1.03
CA TYR A 74 16.70 2.21 -2.51
C TYR A 74 17.76 1.24 -3.04
N SER A 75 18.59 0.65 -2.17
CA SER A 75 19.46 -0.47 -2.53
C SER A 75 18.65 -1.73 -2.87
N ASP A 76 19.29 -2.72 -3.49
CA ASP A 76 18.63 -4.01 -3.78
C ASP A 76 18.13 -4.67 -2.48
N GLU A 77 18.90 -4.60 -1.40
CA GLU A 77 18.51 -5.13 -0.09
C GLU A 77 17.25 -4.45 0.44
N GLY A 78 17.23 -3.12 0.45
CA GLY A 78 16.07 -2.33 0.89
C GLY A 78 14.82 -2.60 0.06
N GLN A 79 14.97 -2.67 -1.26
CA GLN A 79 13.86 -2.96 -2.18
C GLN A 79 13.33 -4.40 -2.01
N LEU A 80 14.21 -5.39 -1.74
CA LEU A 80 13.80 -6.75 -1.41
C LEU A 80 13.05 -6.83 -0.07
N ILE A 81 13.40 -5.99 0.92
CA ILE A 81 12.66 -5.89 2.19
C ILE A 81 11.24 -5.39 1.92
N TRP A 82 11.07 -4.36 1.09
CA TRP A 82 9.74 -3.88 0.69
C TRP A 82 8.93 -4.97 -0.04
N LEU A 83 9.58 -5.68 -0.97
CA LEU A 83 8.93 -6.75 -1.72
C LEU A 83 8.48 -7.92 -0.84
N LYS A 84 9.26 -8.27 0.20
CA LYS A 84 8.87 -9.26 1.21
C LYS A 84 7.60 -8.85 1.97
N GLY A 85 7.37 -7.56 2.13
CA GLY A 85 6.14 -6.98 2.68
C GLY A 85 5.04 -6.78 1.65
N TYR A 86 5.11 -7.44 0.49
CA TYR A 86 4.16 -7.35 -0.62
C TYR A 86 4.12 -6.02 -1.38
N CYS A 87 4.96 -5.05 -1.02
CA CYS A 87 5.02 -3.79 -1.76
C CYS A 87 5.58 -4.03 -3.18
N HIS A 88 5.18 -3.17 -4.12
CA HIS A 88 5.82 -3.11 -5.44
C HIS A 88 6.95 -2.04 -5.43
N PRO A 89 8.22 -2.42 -5.25
CA PRO A 89 9.31 -1.47 -5.09
C PRO A 89 9.56 -0.67 -6.38
N ILE A 90 10.00 0.59 -6.27
CA ILE A 90 10.18 1.47 -7.44
C ILE A 90 11.21 0.93 -8.44
N ARG A 91 12.16 0.12 -7.95
CA ARG A 91 13.20 -0.53 -8.78
C ARG A 91 12.82 -1.93 -9.24
N PHE A 92 11.58 -2.40 -9.03
CA PHE A 92 11.17 -3.78 -9.30
C PHE A 92 11.54 -4.25 -10.70
N ASN A 93 11.17 -3.50 -11.75
CA ASN A 93 11.45 -3.88 -13.14
C ASN A 93 12.95 -4.02 -13.45
N ASP A 94 13.77 -3.09 -12.92
CA ASP A 94 15.24 -3.18 -13.02
C ASP A 94 15.76 -4.43 -12.31
N MET A 95 15.30 -4.69 -11.09
CA MET A 95 15.73 -5.83 -10.29
C MET A 95 15.34 -7.16 -10.93
N VAL A 96 14.14 -7.26 -11.51
CA VAL A 96 13.69 -8.44 -12.28
C VAL A 96 14.56 -8.63 -13.52
N ALA A 97 14.82 -7.56 -14.29
CA ALA A 97 15.67 -7.64 -15.48
C ALA A 97 17.12 -8.06 -15.14
N ARG A 98 17.64 -7.66 -13.97
CA ARG A 98 18.94 -8.07 -13.45
C ARG A 98 18.94 -9.45 -12.78
N GLY A 99 17.78 -10.09 -12.61
CA GLY A 99 17.66 -11.42 -11.99
C GLY A 99 18.00 -11.44 -10.49
N VAL A 100 17.83 -10.33 -9.79
CA VAL A 100 18.15 -10.21 -8.34
C VAL A 100 16.92 -10.35 -7.44
N VAL A 101 15.74 -10.61 -8.00
CA VAL A 101 14.51 -10.90 -7.25
C VAL A 101 14.36 -12.41 -7.06
N PRO A 102 14.35 -12.93 -5.83
CA PRO A 102 14.07 -14.34 -5.57
C PRO A 102 12.68 -14.76 -6.07
N GLN A 103 12.58 -15.92 -6.72
CA GLN A 103 11.34 -16.44 -7.29
C GLN A 103 10.23 -16.60 -6.23
N GLU A 104 10.60 -17.03 -5.02
CA GLU A 104 9.70 -17.17 -3.87
C GLU A 104 8.98 -15.86 -3.46
N LEU A 105 9.53 -14.70 -3.82
CA LEU A 105 8.87 -13.41 -3.60
C LEU A 105 7.92 -13.07 -4.75
N LEU A 106 8.27 -13.44 -5.98
CA LEU A 106 7.40 -13.26 -7.15
C LEU A 106 6.15 -14.13 -7.03
N ASP A 107 6.30 -15.38 -6.59
CA ASP A 107 5.20 -16.34 -6.44
C ASP A 107 4.17 -15.92 -5.37
N LYS A 108 4.54 -14.97 -4.50
CA LYS A 108 3.70 -14.42 -3.44
C LYS A 108 2.85 -13.22 -3.88
N LEU A 109 3.18 -12.60 -5.01
CA LEU A 109 2.48 -11.43 -5.50
C LEU A 109 1.21 -11.82 -6.27
N PRO A 110 0.18 -10.97 -6.28
CA PRO A 110 -0.91 -11.03 -7.25
C PRO A 110 -0.39 -11.07 -8.69
N THR A 111 -1.22 -11.61 -9.59
CA THR A 111 -0.82 -11.78 -10.99
C THR A 111 -0.57 -10.41 -11.66
N PRO A 112 0.44 -10.29 -12.53
CA PRO A 112 0.81 -9.01 -13.16
C PRO A 112 -0.34 -8.29 -13.88
N GLU A 113 -1.31 -9.04 -14.41
CA GLU A 113 -2.48 -8.50 -15.11
C GLU A 113 -3.33 -7.58 -14.22
N LEU A 114 -3.40 -7.87 -12.91
CA LEU A 114 -4.13 -7.02 -11.95
C LEU A 114 -3.48 -5.65 -11.79
N TYR A 115 -2.18 -5.54 -12.08
CA TYR A 115 -1.43 -4.30 -11.98
C TYR A 115 -1.35 -3.55 -13.31
N ALA A 116 -1.57 -4.23 -14.44
CA ALA A 116 -1.48 -3.62 -15.77
C ALA A 116 -2.54 -2.53 -16.00
N GLU A 117 -3.68 -2.62 -15.30
CA GLU A 117 -4.79 -1.66 -15.36
C GLU A 117 -4.70 -0.56 -14.30
N ALA A 118 -3.61 -0.53 -13.52
CA ALA A 118 -3.41 0.42 -12.46
C ALA A 118 -3.34 1.86 -12.98
N VAL A 119 -4.25 2.71 -12.50
CA VAL A 119 -4.28 4.13 -12.80
C VAL A 119 -3.55 4.90 -11.70
N PHE A 120 -2.53 5.64 -12.11
CA PHE A 120 -1.86 6.64 -11.27
C PHE A 120 -2.48 8.00 -11.55
N PRO A 121 -3.18 8.63 -10.58
CA PRO A 121 -3.75 9.94 -10.77
C PRO A 121 -2.68 11.00 -11.01
N THR A 122 -3.01 12.00 -11.83
CA THR A 122 -2.15 13.17 -11.99
C THR A 122 -2.16 14.04 -10.73
N LEU A 123 -1.16 14.90 -10.57
CA LEU A 123 -1.11 15.82 -9.44
C LEU A 123 -2.33 16.75 -9.38
N ASP A 124 -2.82 17.19 -10.55
CA ASP A 124 -4.02 18.04 -10.65
C ASP A 124 -5.27 17.26 -10.18
N GLN A 125 -5.41 15.99 -10.58
CA GLN A 125 -6.49 15.12 -10.11
C GLN A 125 -6.43 14.92 -8.60
N LEU A 126 -5.25 14.64 -8.04
CA LEU A 126 -5.06 14.49 -6.59
C LEU A 126 -5.38 15.79 -5.84
N THR A 127 -5.02 16.94 -6.40
CA THR A 127 -5.26 18.24 -5.79
C THR A 127 -6.76 18.56 -5.74
N ALA A 128 -7.45 18.38 -6.87
CA ALA A 128 -8.90 18.56 -6.94
C ALA A 128 -9.65 17.57 -6.03
N ALA A 129 -9.24 16.29 -6.02
CA ALA A 129 -9.83 15.27 -5.15
C ALA A 129 -9.61 15.59 -3.67
N ARG A 130 -8.42 16.06 -3.27
CA ARG A 130 -8.14 16.46 -1.88
C ARG A 130 -9.06 17.59 -1.44
N GLU A 131 -9.21 18.64 -2.24
CA GLU A 131 -10.09 19.76 -1.91
C GLU A 131 -11.54 19.29 -1.73
N LEU A 132 -12.03 18.46 -2.65
CA LEU A 132 -13.37 17.91 -2.60
C LEU A 132 -13.59 17.05 -1.35
N ILE A 133 -12.68 16.11 -1.08
CA ILE A 133 -12.77 15.21 0.07
C ILE A 133 -12.71 16.01 1.37
N THR A 134 -11.72 16.88 1.53
CA THR A 134 -11.55 17.65 2.78
C THR A 134 -12.75 18.56 3.07
N THR A 135 -13.45 19.07 2.05
CA THR A 135 -14.58 19.98 2.26
C THR A 135 -15.93 19.30 2.33
N GLN A 136 -16.11 18.13 1.71
CA GLN A 136 -17.43 17.51 1.55
C GLN A 136 -17.57 16.13 2.20
N TRP A 137 -16.49 15.45 2.57
CA TRP A 137 -16.53 14.06 3.05
C TRP A 137 -17.51 13.86 4.20
N ASP A 138 -17.46 14.71 5.23
CA ASP A 138 -18.31 14.59 6.42
C ASP A 138 -19.81 14.69 6.07
N SER A 139 -20.17 15.54 5.10
CA SER A 139 -21.55 15.72 4.65
C SER A 139 -22.09 14.51 3.88
N ILE A 140 -21.21 13.78 3.20
CA ILE A 140 -21.57 12.62 2.36
C ILE A 140 -21.62 11.35 3.20
N VAL A 141 -20.59 11.12 4.02
CA VAL A 141 -20.49 9.88 4.80
C VAL A 141 -21.40 9.93 6.02
N GLY A 142 -21.65 11.11 6.59
CA GLY A 142 -22.58 11.29 7.71
C GLY A 142 -22.18 10.50 8.97
N ALA A 143 -20.92 10.07 9.06
CA ALA A 143 -20.38 9.34 10.20
C ALA A 143 -19.77 10.33 11.19
N ASP A 144 -20.46 10.53 12.31
CA ASP A 144 -19.92 11.26 13.47
C ASP A 144 -18.90 10.34 14.17
N VAL A 145 -17.62 10.45 13.79
CA VAL A 145 -16.52 9.74 14.46
C VAL A 145 -16.25 10.47 15.77
N LYS A 146 -16.88 10.00 16.85
CA LYS A 146 -16.65 10.52 18.22
C LYS A 146 -15.36 9.99 18.83
#